data_AF-A0A950HGH2-F1
#
_entry.id   AF-A0A950HGH2-F1
#
_cell.length_a   1.000
_cell.length_b   1.000
_cell.length_c   1.000
_cell.angle_alpha   90.00
_cell.angle_beta   90.00
_cell.angle_gamma   90.00
#
_symmetry.space_group_name_H-M   'P 1'
#
loop_
_entity.id
_entity.type
_entity.pdbx_description
1 polymer ?
#
loop_
_entity_poly.entity_id
_entity_poly.type
_entity_poly.pdbx_seq_one_letter_code
_entity_poly.pdbx_strand_id
1 'polypeptide(L)' 'MHQFQCGHEECGSQFTASTKDDLMRQVAQHLKDAHNIDSATETLMRYLESTCVTVRQT' A
#
# COMPACT_ATOMS: atom_id res chain seq x y z
N MET A 1 14.04 -4.09 2.21
CA MET A 1 12.67 -4.31 2.76
C MET A 1 11.78 -3.17 2.27
N HIS A 2 10.56 -3.44 1.84
CA HIS A 2 9.61 -2.43 1.36
C HIS A 2 8.61 -2.10 2.46
N GLN A 3 8.21 -0.83 2.54
CA GLN A 3 7.25 -0.33 3.52
C GLN A 3 6.21 0.54 2.82
N PHE A 4 4.95 0.40 3.22
CA PHE A 4 3.83 1.24 2.81
C PHE A 4 3.22 1.90 4.03
N GLN A 5 2.87 3.18 3.92
CA GLN A 5 2.03 3.88 4.89
C GLN A 5 0.80 4.44 4.19
N CYS A 6 -0.38 4.16 4.75
CA CYS A 6 -1.63 4.68 4.20
C CYS A 6 -1.67 6.21 4.35
N GLY A 7 -1.97 6.92 3.26
CA GLY A 7 -2.07 8.38 3.24
C GLY A 7 -3.36 8.94 3.84
N HIS A 8 -4.34 8.10 4.19
CA HIS A 8 -5.55 8.55 4.88
C HIS A 8 -5.26 8.83 6.35
N GLU A 9 -5.44 10.07 6.78
CA GLU A 9 -5.09 10.56 8.13
C GLU A 9 -5.72 9.73 9.26
N GLU A 10 -6.97 9.31 9.11
CA GLU A 10 -7.70 8.54 10.12
C GLU A 10 -7.36 7.04 10.11
N CYS A 11 -6.68 6.54 9.07
CA CYS A 11 -6.41 5.13 8.88
C CYS A 11 -5.13 4.68 9.61
N GLY A 12 -4.03 5.42 9.43
CA GLY A 12 -2.74 5.14 10.08
C GLY A 12 -2.11 3.77 9.77
N SER A 13 -2.70 2.97 8.87
CA SER A 13 -2.24 1.61 8.57
C SER A 13 -0.85 1.62 7.93
N GLN A 14 0.00 0.66 8.34
CA GLN A 14 1.34 0.49 7.84
C GLN A 14 1.61 -0.98 7.54
N PHE A 15 2.21 -1.24 6.38
CA PHE A 15 2.60 -2.59 5.94
C PHE A 15 4.08 -2.64 5.63
N THR A 16 4.68 -3.80 5.83
CA THR A 16 6.06 -4.07 5.42
C THR A 16 6.15 -5.44 4.78
N ALA A 17 6.94 -5.55 3.72
CA ALA A 17 7.17 -6.82 3.04
C ALA A 17 8.60 -6.91 2.51
N SER A 18 9.05 -8.13 2.27
CA SER A 18 10.37 -8.38 1.67
C SER A 18 10.43 -7.91 0.22
N THR A 19 9.37 -8.16 -0.55
CA THR A 19 9.26 -7.77 -1.96
C THR A 19 8.17 -6.72 -2.17
N LYS A 20 8.30 -5.96 -3.25
CA LYS A 20 7.31 -4.95 -3.63
C LYS A 20 5.96 -5.59 -3.96
N ASP A 21 5.96 -6.68 -4.72
CA ASP A 21 4.74 -7.40 -5.10
C ASP A 21 3.93 -7.88 -3.89
N ASP A 22 4.60 -8.40 -2.86
CA ASP A 22 3.93 -8.84 -1.64
C ASP A 22 3.33 -7.65 -0.88
N LEU A 23 4.07 -6.54 -0.79
CA LEU A 23 3.56 -5.30 -0.20
C LEU A 23 2.32 -4.79 -0.95
N MET A 24 2.35 -4.75 -2.28
CA MET A 24 1.24 -4.24 -3.08
C MET A 24 0.00 -5.12 -2.99
N ARG A 25 0.15 -6.43 -2.79
CA ARG A 25 -0.99 -7.32 -2.47
C ARG A 25 -1.63 -6.97 -1.13
N GLN A 26 -0.82 -6.72 -0.10
CA GLN A 26 -1.31 -6.27 1.21
C GLN A 26 -2.02 -4.91 1.10
N VAL A 27 -1.48 -3.97 0.32
CA VAL A 27 -2.12 -2.67 0.06
C VAL A 27 -3.46 -2.83 -0.65
N ALA A 28 -3.55 -3.65 -1.70
CA ALA A 28 -4.80 -3.89 -2.42
C ALA A 28 -5.89 -4.47 -1.49
N GLN A 29 -5.52 -5.44 -0.66
CA GLN A 29 -6.43 -6.01 0.34
C GLN A 29 -6.86 -4.95 1.37
N HIS A 30 -5.93 -4.14 1.87
CA HIS A 30 -6.23 -3.06 2.80
C HIS A 30 -7.24 -2.05 2.24
N LEU A 31 -7.09 -1.64 0.97
CA LEU A 31 -8.03 -0.73 0.33
C LEU A 31 -9.45 -1.30 0.28
N LYS A 32 -9.57 -2.63 0.09
CA LYS A 32 -10.86 -3.32 0.11
C LYS A 32 -11.47 -3.33 1.51
N ASP A 33 -10.72 -3.79 2.51
CA ASP A 33 -11.25 -3.99 3.87
C ASP A 33 -11.48 -2.68 4.63
N ALA A 34 -10.56 -1.72 4.53
CA ALA A 34 -10.60 -0.49 5.32
C ALA A 34 -11.25 0.69 4.59
N HIS A 35 -11.16 0.72 3.26
CA HIS A 35 -11.63 1.85 2.45
C HIS A 35 -12.80 1.49 1.52
N ASN A 36 -13.31 0.25 1.58
CA ASN A 36 -14.40 -0.25 0.72
C ASN A 36 -14.13 -0.09 -0.79
N ILE A 37 -12.85 -0.13 -1.19
CA ILE A 37 -12.43 -0.09 -2.59
C ILE A 37 -12.35 -1.55 -3.08
N ASP A 38 -13.47 -2.06 -3.60
CA ASP A 38 -13.57 -3.47 -4.00
C ASP A 38 -12.55 -3.89 -5.06
N SER A 39 -12.24 -2.98 -5.98
CA SER A 39 -11.21 -3.16 -7.01
C SER A 39 -10.36 -1.90 -7.12
N ALA A 40 -9.14 -1.95 -6.60
CA ALA A 40 -8.17 -0.88 -6.77
C ALA A 40 -7.74 -0.83 -8.25
N THR A 41 -8.00 0.30 -8.91
CA THR A 41 -7.61 0.48 -10.31
C THR A 41 -6.09 0.45 -10.44
N GLU A 42 -5.59 0.07 -11.62
CA GLU A 42 -4.15 0.09 -11.91
C GLU A 42 -3.55 1.49 -11.69
N THR A 43 -4.29 2.54 -12.02
CA THR A 43 -3.89 3.93 -11.79
C THR A 43 -3.70 4.24 -10.30
N LEU A 44 -4.67 3.86 -9.46
CA LEU A 44 -4.56 4.04 -8.01
C LEU A 44 -3.37 3.25 -7.45
N MET A 45 -3.17 2.02 -7.93
CA MET A 45 -2.09 1.17 -7.46
C MET A 45 -0.72 1.72 -7.83
N ARG A 46 -0.55 2.22 -9.05
CA ARG A 46 0.71 2.89 -9.47
C ARG A 46 0.95 4.18 -8.70
N TYR A 47 -0.08 4.95 -8.42
CA TYR A 47 0.03 6.15 -7.61
C TYR A 47 0.55 5.80 -6.20
N LEU A 48 -0.12 4.87 -5.51
CA LEU A 48 0.27 4.44 -4.16
C LEU A 48 1.67 3.82 -4.13
N GLU A 49 2.05 3.06 -5.15
CA GLU A 49 3.41 2.57 -5.30
C GLU A 49 4.44 3.72 -5.37
N SER A 50 4.15 4.74 -6.17
CA SER A 50 5.10 5.84 -6.40
C SER A 50 5.21 6.83 -5.23
N THR A 51 4.16 6.99 -4.42
CA THR A 51 4.09 8.05 -3.41
C THR A 51 4.10 7.54 -1.97
N CYS A 52 3.62 6.32 -1.73
CA CYS A 52 3.42 5.79 -0.38
C CYS A 52 4.33 4.60 -0.06
N VAL A 53 5.04 4.04 -1.04
CA VAL A 53 6.00 2.94 -0.83
C VAL A 53 7.42 3.47 -0.72
N THR A 54 8.14 3.05 0.32
CA THR A 54 9.56 3.37 0.52
C THR A 54 10.39 2.10 0.63
N VAL A 55 11.63 2.15 0.12
CA VAL A 55 12.61 1.09 0.33
C VAL A 55 13.41 1.44 1.57
N ARG A 56 13.29 0.62 2.63
CA ARG A 56 14.22 0.68 3.75
C ARG A 56 15.57 0.17 3.27
N GLN A 57 16.50 1.11 3.09
CA GLN A 57 17.92 0.82 2.97
C GLN A 57 18.40 0.45 4.39
N THR A 58 18.72 -0.83 4.58
CA THR A 58 19.42 -1.34 5.76
C THR A 58 20.91 -1.12 5.62
#